data_AF-A0A937PA38-F1
#
_entry.id   AF-A0A937PA38-F1
#
_cell.length_a   1.000
_cell.length_b   1.000
_cell.length_c   1.000
_cell.angle_alpha   90.00
_cell.angle_beta   90.00
_cell.angle_gamma   90.00
#
_symmetry.space_group_name_H-M   'P 1'
#
loop_
_entity.id
_entity.type
_entity.pdbx_description
1 polymer ?
#
loop_
_entity_poly.entity_id
_entity_poly.type
_entity_poly.pdbx_seq_one_letter_code
_entity_poly.pdbx_strand_id
1 'polypeptide(L)'
;MNFSHLPLFQSLFQGRKDVFAVRWEKGGKSGYMPAYQFDPYHYRLYKIKGGTFQNYPDKSYLPLTDDQIEKHLRGEQQIGIYPLLKDNTSWFIVTGENQYHLILETLDTEEATYLWYLAKSRKEVKEQLSGINQDLTFIREHGRQSFLETNPANFSRIIHDYSDERKGFIIWKNVLEERLW
;
A
#
# COMPACT_ATOMS: atom_id res chain seq x y z
N MET A 1 8.12 -12.15 23.08
CA MET A 1 6.87 -11.71 22.44
C MET A 1 6.70 -12.52 21.16
N ASN A 2 5.49 -13.01 20.89
CA ASN A 2 5.24 -13.99 19.83
C ASN A 2 5.34 -13.32 18.45
N PHE A 3 6.24 -13.80 17.59
CA PHE A 3 6.44 -13.35 16.20
C PHE A 3 5.25 -13.72 15.27
N SER A 4 4.17 -14.27 15.82
CA SER A 4 3.00 -14.81 15.11
C SER A 4 2.15 -13.77 14.36
N HIS A 5 2.46 -12.48 14.48
CA HIS A 5 1.64 -11.41 13.90
C HIS A 5 2.27 -10.76 12.66
N LEU A 6 3.55 -11.02 12.37
CA LEU A 6 4.23 -10.41 11.22
C LEU A 6 3.57 -10.76 9.88
N PRO A 7 3.25 -12.04 9.57
CA PRO A 7 2.59 -12.37 8.30
C PRO A 7 1.21 -11.71 8.16
N LEU A 8 0.45 -11.65 9.25
CA LEU A 8 -0.85 -10.98 9.27
C LEU A 8 -0.70 -9.47 9.03
N PHE A 9 0.25 -8.83 9.71
CA PHE A 9 0.52 -7.40 9.53
C PHE A 9 0.90 -7.10 8.07
N GLN A 10 1.84 -7.85 7.51
CA GLN A 10 2.25 -7.69 6.12
C GLN A 10 1.12 -7.93 5.12
N SER A 11 0.20 -8.85 5.41
CA SER A 11 -0.98 -9.08 4.56
C SER A 11 -1.94 -7.89 4.52
N LEU A 12 -2.07 -7.16 5.64
CA LEU A 12 -2.99 -6.04 5.78
C LEU A 12 -2.37 -4.71 5.32
N PHE A 13 -1.08 -4.51 5.58
CA PHE A 13 -0.36 -3.26 5.33
C PHE A 13 0.56 -3.41 4.13
N GLN A 14 -0.05 -3.44 2.95
CA GLN A 14 0.65 -3.57 1.67
C GLN A 14 1.04 -2.20 1.12
N GLY A 15 2.28 -2.09 0.67
CA GLY A 15 2.86 -0.87 0.12
C GLY A 15 4.19 -1.16 -0.55
N ARG A 16 4.93 -0.12 -0.92
CA ARG A 16 6.27 -0.26 -1.49
C ARG A 16 7.18 -1.03 -0.54
N LYS A 17 7.86 -2.05 -1.07
CA LYS A 17 8.88 -2.83 -0.34
C LYS A 17 10.28 -2.25 -0.46
N ASP A 18 10.53 -1.41 -1.47
CA ASP A 18 11.84 -0.82 -1.72
C ASP A 18 12.11 0.46 -0.91
N VAL A 19 11.09 0.98 -0.21
CA VAL A 19 11.20 2.16 0.64
C VAL A 19 10.08 2.17 1.69
N PHE A 20 10.38 2.64 2.89
CA PHE A 20 9.39 2.99 3.91
C PHE A 20 9.61 4.42 4.39
N ALA A 21 8.63 4.97 5.10
CA ALA A 21 8.74 6.30 5.71
C ALA A 21 9.19 6.17 7.17
N VAL A 22 10.15 6.97 7.61
CA VAL A 22 10.54 7.12 9.01
C VAL A 22 9.90 8.37 9.60
N ARG A 23 9.33 8.26 10.80
CA ARG A 23 8.90 9.45 11.57
C ARG A 23 10.12 10.20 12.08
N TRP A 24 10.09 11.52 11.97
CA TRP A 24 11.07 12.40 12.61
C TRP A 24 10.36 13.42 13.47
N GLU A 25 11.05 13.86 14.52
CA GLU A 25 10.61 14.94 15.39
C GLU A 25 11.81 15.83 15.75
N LYS A 26 11.67 17.14 15.55
CA LYS A 26 12.73 18.11 15.84
C LYS A 26 12.12 19.47 16.15
N GLY A 27 12.47 20.02 17.31
CA GLY A 27 12.09 21.39 17.70
C GLY A 27 10.57 21.62 17.71
N GLY A 28 9.80 20.66 18.22
CA GLY A 28 8.33 20.73 18.28
C GLY A 28 7.62 20.48 16.95
N LYS A 29 8.34 20.26 15.85
CA LYS A 29 7.78 19.81 14.57
C LYS A 29 7.98 18.31 14.42
N SER A 30 7.00 17.64 13.81
CA SER A 30 7.11 16.23 13.44
C SER A 30 6.64 16.00 12.01
N GLY A 31 7.05 14.89 11.43
CA GLY A 31 6.64 14.49 10.09
C GLY A 31 7.16 13.11 9.72
N TYR A 32 6.98 12.76 8.45
CA TYR A 32 7.52 11.54 7.87
C TYR A 32 8.42 11.89 6.69
N MET A 33 9.46 11.09 6.47
CA MET A 33 10.32 11.20 5.30
C MET A 33 10.71 9.80 4.81
N PRO A 34 11.12 9.63 3.54
CA PRO A 34 11.63 8.34 3.08
C PRO A 34 12.84 7.91 3.91
N ALA A 35 12.92 6.63 4.24
CA ALA A 35 14.10 6.02 4.83
C ALA A 35 15.20 5.92 3.78
N TYR A 36 16.40 6.38 4.13
CA TYR A 36 17.56 6.36 3.24
C TYR A 36 18.72 5.61 3.87
N GLN A 37 19.43 4.84 3.05
CA GLN A 37 20.77 4.36 3.31
C GLN A 37 21.78 5.34 2.72
N PHE A 38 22.77 5.72 3.51
CA PHE A 38 23.86 6.61 3.09
C PHE A 38 25.05 6.49 4.04
N ASP A 39 26.21 6.98 3.62
CA ASP A 39 27.41 7.07 4.47
C ASP A 39 27.41 8.40 5.26
N PRO A 40 27.36 8.37 6.61
CA PRO A 40 27.34 9.58 7.42
C PRO A 40 28.59 10.46 7.30
N TYR A 41 29.75 9.88 7.01
CA TYR A 41 31.01 10.60 6.83
C TYR A 41 31.00 11.35 5.49
N HIS A 42 30.66 10.67 4.39
CA HIS A 42 30.55 11.32 3.08
C HIS A 42 29.46 12.40 3.06
N TYR A 43 28.31 12.15 3.68
CA TYR A 43 27.25 13.17 3.81
C TYR A 43 27.73 14.40 4.60
N ARG A 44 28.51 14.21 5.67
CA ARG A 44 29.07 15.32 6.46
C ARG A 44 30.00 16.18 5.61
N LEU A 45 30.90 15.57 4.83
CA LEU A 45 31.79 16.29 3.91
C LEU A 45 31.01 17.06 2.86
N TYR A 46 29.96 16.46 2.30
CA TYR A 46 29.08 17.12 1.33
C TYR A 46 28.36 18.33 1.93
N LYS A 47 27.87 18.19 3.17
CA LYS A 47 27.18 19.28 3.89
C LYS A 47 28.09 20.46 4.20
N ILE A 48 29.35 20.21 4.56
CA ILE A 48 30.35 21.28 4.78
C ILE A 48 30.58 22.11 3.51
N LYS A 49 30.46 21.48 2.33
CA LYS A 49 30.56 22.16 1.02
C LYS A 49 29.27 22.89 0.61
N GLY A 50 28.31 23.07 1.52
CA GLY A 50 27.04 23.75 1.28
C GLY A 50 25.90 22.86 0.76
N GLY A 51 26.14 21.55 0.66
CA GLY A 51 25.12 20.57 0.28
C GLY A 51 24.03 20.37 1.35
N THR A 52 22.87 19.87 0.93
CA THR A 52 21.75 19.48 1.81
C THR A 52 21.52 17.98 1.75
N PHE A 53 20.72 17.42 2.65
CA PHE A 53 20.35 16.01 2.51
C PHE A 53 19.45 15.78 1.28
N GLN A 54 18.65 16.77 0.88
CA GLN A 54 17.72 16.65 -0.23
C GLN A 54 18.45 16.44 -1.56
N ASN A 55 19.52 17.19 -1.82
CA ASN A 55 20.34 17.10 -3.04
C ASN A 55 21.59 16.21 -2.92
N TYR A 56 21.76 15.49 -1.81
CA TYR A 56 22.88 14.56 -1.66
C TYR A 56 22.73 13.38 -2.64
N PRO A 57 23.71 13.14 -3.54
CA PRO A 57 23.59 12.13 -4.59
C PRO A 57 23.81 10.70 -4.06
N ASP A 58 24.66 10.50 -3.06
CA ASP A 58 25.05 9.16 -2.59
C ASP A 58 24.12 8.65 -1.48
N LYS A 59 22.82 8.65 -1.76
CA LYS A 59 21.79 8.04 -0.91
C LYS A 59 20.87 7.15 -1.75
N SER A 60 20.47 6.02 -1.18
CA SER A 60 19.48 5.11 -1.76
C SER A 60 18.35 4.87 -0.78
N TYR A 61 17.19 4.43 -1.26
CA TYR A 61 16.10 4.06 -0.37
C TYR A 61 16.46 2.83 0.46
N LEU A 62 16.08 2.85 1.74
CA LEU A 62 16.20 1.70 2.61
C LEU A 62 14.95 0.82 2.45
N PRO A 63 15.09 -0.48 2.11
CA PRO A 63 13.94 -1.35 1.88
C PRO A 63 13.17 -1.63 3.18
N LEU A 64 11.86 -1.85 3.03
CA LEU A 64 10.98 -2.29 4.11
C LEU A 64 11.18 -3.79 4.33
N THR A 65 12.04 -4.16 5.28
CA THR A 65 12.31 -5.56 5.65
C THR A 65 11.51 -5.99 6.88
N ASP A 66 11.45 -7.29 7.13
CA ASP A 66 10.83 -7.88 8.33
C ASP A 66 11.39 -7.26 9.62
N ASP A 67 12.72 -7.09 9.70
CA ASP A 67 13.38 -6.41 10.83
C ASP A 67 12.86 -4.98 11.06
N GLN A 68 12.60 -4.21 9.99
CA GLN A 68 12.06 -2.86 10.12
C GLN A 68 10.63 -2.87 10.67
N ILE A 69 9.81 -3.82 10.20
CA ILE A 69 8.44 -4.00 10.67
C ILE A 69 8.44 -4.48 12.13
N GLU A 70 9.32 -5.41 12.51
CA GLU A 70 9.42 -5.89 13.88
C GLU A 70 9.82 -4.78 14.85
N LYS A 71 10.81 -3.96 14.50
CA LYS A 71 11.19 -2.77 15.28
C LYS A 71 10.01 -1.81 15.45
N HIS A 72 9.17 -1.67 14.42
CA HIS A 72 7.96 -0.88 14.51
C HIS A 72 6.94 -1.48 15.49
N LEU A 73 6.67 -2.78 15.38
CA LEU A 73 5.74 -3.49 16.26
C LEU A 73 6.20 -3.54 17.72
N ARG A 74 7.52 -3.44 17.96
CA ARG A 74 8.11 -3.32 19.30
C ARG A 74 8.10 -1.89 19.85
N GLY A 75 7.73 -0.91 19.05
CA GLY A 75 7.77 0.52 19.42
C GLY A 75 9.17 1.12 19.40
N GLU A 76 10.18 0.44 18.85
CA GLU A 76 11.55 0.94 18.72
C GLU A 76 11.65 2.05 17.66
N GLN A 77 10.75 2.02 16.66
CA GLN A 77 10.60 3.07 15.67
C GLN A 77 9.16 3.24 15.21
N GLN A 78 8.82 4.41 14.66
CA GLN A 78 7.54 4.62 13.98
C GLN A 78 7.78 4.74 12.48
N ILE A 79 7.23 3.81 11.72
CA ILE A 79 7.35 3.77 10.27
C ILE A 79 5.99 3.94 9.59
N GLY A 80 6.01 4.42 8.35
CA GLY A 80 4.86 4.46 7.45
C GLY A 80 5.15 3.68 6.17
N ILE A 81 4.08 3.26 5.49
CA ILE A 81 4.16 2.60 4.19
C ILE A 81 3.78 3.58 3.08
N TYR A 82 4.36 3.41 1.89
CA TYR A 82 3.92 4.13 0.69
C TYR A 82 2.89 3.27 -0.03
N PRO A 83 1.60 3.67 -0.07
CA PRO A 83 0.52 2.83 -0.60
C PRO A 83 0.55 2.70 -2.12
N LEU A 84 1.09 3.70 -2.83
CA LEU A 84 1.27 3.65 -4.28
C LEU A 84 2.49 2.79 -4.64
N LEU A 85 2.21 1.63 -5.22
CA LEU A 85 3.19 0.64 -5.68
C LEU A 85 3.87 1.09 -6.99
N LYS A 86 4.96 0.41 -7.36
CA LYS A 86 5.74 0.74 -8.58
C LYS A 86 4.99 0.51 -9.89
N ASP A 87 3.99 -0.36 -9.86
CA ASP A 87 3.08 -0.61 -10.97
C ASP A 87 1.86 0.33 -10.93
N ASN A 88 1.98 1.45 -10.19
CA ASN A 88 0.95 2.47 -10.03
C ASN A 88 -0.36 1.94 -9.44
N THR A 89 -0.30 0.87 -8.65
CA THR A 89 -1.46 0.36 -7.94
C THR A 89 -1.47 0.74 -6.46
N SER A 90 -2.64 0.81 -5.84
CA SER A 90 -2.79 1.05 -4.39
C SER A 90 -3.83 0.12 -3.79
N TRP A 91 -3.60 -0.28 -2.54
CA TRP A 91 -4.39 -1.29 -1.85
C TRP A 91 -4.97 -0.69 -0.58
N PHE A 92 -6.28 -0.75 -0.42
CA PHE A 92 -6.98 -0.18 0.73
C PHE A 92 -7.94 -1.18 1.32
N ILE A 93 -8.06 -1.19 2.65
CA ILE A 93 -9.18 -1.86 3.33
C ILE A 93 -10.12 -0.76 3.81
N VAL A 94 -11.37 -0.84 3.36
CA VAL A 94 -12.44 0.12 3.66
C VAL A 94 -13.56 -0.62 4.40
N THR A 95 -14.19 0.04 5.37
CA THR A 95 -15.43 -0.47 5.97
C THR A 95 -16.63 -0.02 5.14
N GLY A 96 -17.48 -0.95 4.73
CA GLY A 96 -18.81 -0.68 4.19
C GLY A 96 -19.89 -0.86 5.26
N GLU A 97 -21.17 -0.79 4.87
CA GLU A 97 -22.31 -0.91 5.79
C GLU A 97 -22.32 -2.29 6.48
N ASN A 98 -22.29 -3.36 5.68
CA ASN A 98 -22.44 -4.74 6.16
C ASN A 98 -21.14 -5.57 6.12
N GLN A 99 -20.14 -5.12 5.36
CA GLN A 99 -18.91 -5.88 5.07
C GLN A 99 -17.68 -4.97 5.05
N TYR A 100 -16.47 -5.54 5.09
CA TYR A 100 -15.24 -4.85 4.72
C TYR A 100 -15.00 -5.04 3.22
N HIS A 101 -14.27 -4.11 2.62
CA HIS A 101 -13.89 -4.13 1.22
C HIS A 101 -12.39 -4.00 1.11
N LEU A 102 -11.73 -4.94 0.41
CA LEU A 102 -10.36 -4.74 -0.04
C LEU A 102 -10.42 -4.17 -1.45
N ILE A 103 -9.85 -2.99 -1.64
CA ILE A 103 -9.88 -2.22 -2.88
C ILE A 103 -8.46 -2.22 -3.45
N LEU A 104 -8.33 -2.69 -4.69
CA LEU A 104 -7.15 -2.51 -5.52
C LEU A 104 -7.46 -1.48 -6.60
N GLU A 105 -6.76 -0.34 -6.53
CA GLU A 105 -6.91 0.78 -7.46
C GLU A 105 -5.68 0.87 -8.38
N THR A 106 -5.90 1.21 -9.65
CA THR A 106 -4.85 1.43 -10.67
C THR A 106 -4.85 2.89 -11.12
N LEU A 107 -3.70 3.56 -11.09
CA LEU A 107 -3.58 4.97 -11.49
C LEU A 107 -3.35 5.17 -13.00
N ASP A 108 -2.66 4.23 -13.69
CA ASP A 108 -2.04 4.49 -15.02
C ASP A 108 -2.29 3.39 -16.10
N THR A 109 -3.37 2.60 -16.01
CA THR A 109 -3.75 1.57 -17.03
C THR A 109 -5.26 1.56 -17.24
N GLU A 110 -5.80 1.03 -18.36
CA GLU A 110 -7.26 0.85 -18.59
C GLU A 110 -7.99 0.51 -17.29
N GLU A 111 -8.70 1.51 -16.77
CA GLU A 111 -8.71 1.72 -15.33
C GLU A 111 -9.82 0.91 -14.70
N ALA A 112 -9.45 0.05 -13.77
CA ALA A 112 -10.42 -0.75 -13.07
C ALA A 112 -10.13 -0.75 -11.58
N THR A 113 -11.16 -0.42 -10.79
CA THR A 113 -11.16 -0.68 -9.35
C THR A 113 -11.61 -2.11 -9.15
N TYR A 114 -10.80 -2.89 -8.45
CA TYR A 114 -11.15 -4.25 -8.07
C TYR A 114 -11.51 -4.29 -6.59
N LEU A 115 -12.66 -4.89 -6.27
CA LEU A 115 -13.18 -4.95 -4.91
C LEU A 115 -13.41 -6.40 -4.52
N TRP A 116 -12.80 -6.82 -3.42
CA TRP A 116 -13.15 -8.05 -2.72
C TRP A 116 -14.02 -7.73 -1.50
N TYR A 117 -15.03 -8.56 -1.26
CA TYR A 117 -15.96 -8.43 -0.16
C TYR A 117 -15.58 -9.37 0.98
N LEU A 118 -15.44 -8.83 2.19
CA LEU A 118 -15.09 -9.59 3.39
C LEU A 118 -16.17 -9.43 4.46
N ALA A 119 -16.62 -10.53 5.05
CA ALA A 119 -17.57 -10.48 6.14
C ALA A 119 -16.98 -9.76 7.36
N LYS A 120 -17.81 -9.15 8.22
CA LYS A 120 -17.34 -8.50 9.47
C LYS A 120 -17.00 -9.48 10.61
N SER A 121 -16.91 -10.78 10.33
CA SER A 121 -16.57 -11.82 11.29
C SER A 121 -15.05 -12.00 11.42
N ARG A 122 -14.52 -11.93 12.65
CA ARG A 122 -13.07 -12.12 12.91
C ARG A 122 -12.49 -13.42 12.34
N LYS A 123 -13.29 -14.50 12.31
CA LYS A 123 -12.85 -15.79 11.78
C LYS A 123 -12.79 -15.76 10.26
N GLU A 124 -13.88 -15.32 9.63
CA GLU A 124 -14.04 -15.30 8.17
C GLU A 124 -13.08 -14.30 7.51
N VAL A 125 -12.84 -13.13 8.13
CA VAL A 125 -11.88 -12.14 7.62
C VAL A 125 -10.50 -12.76 7.39
N LYS A 126 -10.00 -13.59 8.32
CA LYS A 126 -8.67 -14.20 8.17
C LYS A 126 -8.63 -15.19 7.00
N GLU A 127 -9.67 -16.02 6.89
CA GLU A 127 -9.79 -17.01 5.82
C GLU A 127 -9.92 -16.30 4.46
N GLN A 128 -10.77 -15.28 4.37
CA GLN A 128 -10.98 -14.48 3.17
C GLN A 128 -9.73 -13.69 2.77
N LEU A 129 -9.02 -13.07 3.72
CA LEU A 129 -7.75 -12.39 3.45
C LEU A 129 -6.69 -13.35 2.89
N SER A 130 -6.65 -14.60 3.36
CA SER A 130 -5.75 -15.60 2.80
C SER A 130 -6.09 -15.91 1.34
N GLY A 131 -7.38 -16.04 0.99
CA GLY A 131 -7.83 -16.23 -0.38
C GLY A 131 -7.50 -15.03 -1.27
N ILE A 132 -7.77 -13.81 -0.79
CA ILE A 132 -7.45 -12.58 -1.52
C ILE A 132 -5.94 -12.47 -1.78
N ASN A 133 -5.08 -12.85 -0.83
CA ASN A 133 -3.64 -12.89 -1.08
C ASN A 133 -3.25 -13.86 -2.20
N GLN A 134 -3.97 -14.99 -2.35
CA GLN A 134 -3.75 -15.92 -3.46
C GLN A 134 -4.20 -15.30 -4.78
N ASP A 135 -5.37 -14.65 -4.82
CA ASP A 135 -5.87 -13.91 -5.99
C ASP A 135 -4.85 -12.85 -6.44
N LEU A 136 -4.33 -12.07 -5.51
CA LEU A 136 -3.35 -11.02 -5.79
C LEU A 136 -2.02 -11.58 -6.26
N THR A 137 -1.60 -12.73 -5.74
CA THR A 137 -0.41 -13.44 -6.22
C THR A 137 -0.65 -13.93 -7.65
N PHE A 138 -1.81 -14.52 -7.93
CA PHE A 138 -2.20 -14.94 -9.26
C PHE A 138 -2.20 -13.77 -10.25
N ILE A 139 -2.80 -12.62 -9.89
CA ILE A 139 -2.81 -11.41 -10.73
C ILE A 139 -1.39 -10.93 -11.04
N ARG A 140 -0.47 -10.99 -10.07
CA ARG A 140 0.93 -10.59 -10.26
C ARG A 140 1.67 -11.52 -11.21
N GLU A 141 1.36 -12.81 -11.17
CA GLU A 141 2.06 -13.84 -11.95
C GLU A 141 1.48 -14.02 -13.36
N HIS A 142 0.16 -13.96 -13.50
CA HIS A 142 -0.57 -14.32 -14.72
C HIS A 142 -1.31 -13.14 -15.36
N GLY A 143 -1.41 -12.02 -14.64
CA GLY A 143 -2.11 -10.82 -15.10
C GLY A 143 -3.60 -10.78 -14.72
N ARG A 144 -4.17 -9.58 -14.84
CA ARG A 144 -5.55 -9.28 -14.44
C ARG A 144 -6.60 -9.97 -15.32
N GLN A 145 -6.35 -10.06 -16.63
CA GLN A 145 -7.31 -10.67 -17.55
C GLN A 145 -7.53 -12.15 -17.24
N SER A 146 -6.44 -12.91 -17.05
CA SER A 146 -6.52 -14.32 -16.67
C SER A 146 -7.23 -14.52 -15.33
N PHE A 147 -7.08 -13.58 -14.38
CA PHE A 147 -7.81 -13.63 -13.12
C PHE A 147 -9.32 -13.42 -13.33
N LEU A 148 -9.73 -12.48 -14.17
CA LEU A 148 -11.14 -12.22 -14.44
C LEU A 148 -11.83 -13.41 -15.11
N GLU A 149 -11.10 -14.17 -15.93
CA GLU A 149 -11.58 -15.40 -16.57
C GLU A 149 -11.87 -16.52 -15.57
N THR A 150 -11.29 -16.47 -14.35
CA THR A 150 -11.60 -17.45 -13.29
C THR A 150 -12.95 -17.21 -12.61
N ASN A 151 -13.65 -16.11 -12.92
CA ASN A 151 -14.91 -15.70 -12.32
C ASN A 151 -14.89 -15.74 -10.77
N PRO A 152 -14.06 -14.91 -10.13
CA PRO A 152 -13.85 -14.95 -8.67
C PRO A 152 -15.14 -14.67 -7.89
N ALA A 153 -15.35 -15.42 -6.81
CA ALA A 153 -16.46 -15.20 -5.88
C ALA A 153 -16.19 -13.98 -4.97
N ASN A 154 -17.26 -13.36 -4.47
CA ASN A 154 -17.18 -12.21 -3.55
C ASN A 154 -16.30 -11.07 -4.10
N PHE A 155 -16.43 -10.82 -5.40
CA PHE A 155 -15.60 -9.89 -6.13
C PHE A 155 -16.43 -9.02 -7.06
N SER A 156 -15.98 -7.79 -7.30
CA SER A 156 -16.48 -6.96 -8.38
C SER A 156 -15.38 -6.10 -8.99
N ARG A 157 -15.67 -5.63 -10.20
CA ARG A 157 -14.82 -4.71 -10.95
C ARG A 157 -15.65 -3.49 -11.34
N ILE A 158 -15.11 -2.30 -11.11
CA ILE A 158 -15.64 -1.03 -11.62
C ILE A 158 -14.68 -0.59 -12.72
N ILE A 159 -15.17 -0.42 -13.94
CA ILE A 159 -14.37 0.11 -15.06
C ILE A 159 -14.50 1.63 -15.02
N HIS A 160 -13.39 2.34 -15.18
CA HIS A 160 -13.39 3.79 -15.27
C HIS A 160 -13.33 4.22 -16.73
N ASP A 161 -13.89 5.38 -16.98
CA ASP A 161 -13.78 6.09 -18.23
C ASP A 161 -13.61 7.57 -17.91
N TYR A 162 -12.35 8.02 -17.81
CA TYR A 162 -12.03 9.45 -17.64
C TYR A 162 -11.89 10.20 -18.97
N SER A 163 -12.41 9.69 -20.09
CA SER A 163 -12.43 10.44 -21.36
C SER A 163 -13.14 11.80 -21.23
N ASP A 164 -14.07 11.93 -20.28
CA ASP A 164 -14.65 13.19 -19.82
C ASP A 164 -14.16 13.51 -18.39
N GLU A 165 -13.17 14.41 -18.28
CA GLU A 165 -12.54 14.82 -17.01
C GLU A 165 -13.55 15.28 -15.94
N ARG A 166 -14.75 15.75 -16.32
CA ARG A 166 -15.77 16.21 -15.37
C ARG A 166 -16.71 15.11 -14.92
N LYS A 167 -16.85 14.02 -15.69
CA LYS A 167 -17.84 12.98 -15.43
C LYS A 167 -17.24 11.66 -14.98
N GLY A 168 -16.07 11.29 -15.47
CA GLY A 168 -15.47 9.98 -15.17
C GLY A 168 -15.32 9.75 -13.67
N PHE A 169 -14.79 10.75 -12.95
CA PHE A 169 -14.68 10.69 -11.48
C PHE A 169 -16.03 10.60 -10.78
N ILE A 170 -17.03 11.35 -11.24
CA ILE A 170 -18.37 11.33 -10.62
C ILE A 170 -19.03 9.96 -10.83
N ILE A 171 -18.94 9.41 -12.04
CA ILE A 171 -19.49 8.08 -12.38
C ILE A 171 -18.80 7.01 -11.54
N TRP A 172 -17.46 7.00 -11.54
CA TRP A 172 -16.67 6.08 -10.72
C TRP A 172 -17.04 6.18 -9.24
N LYS A 173 -17.09 7.39 -8.69
CA LYS A 173 -17.42 7.65 -7.29
C LYS A 173 -18.80 7.11 -6.93
N ASN A 174 -19.81 7.39 -7.76
CA ASN A 174 -21.18 6.94 -7.52
C ASN A 174 -21.26 5.41 -7.53
N VAL A 175 -20.64 4.75 -8.52
CA VAL A 175 -20.60 3.28 -8.59
C VAL A 175 -19.85 2.68 -7.40
N LEU A 176 -18.76 3.32 -6.96
CA LEU A 176 -18.02 2.88 -5.78
C LEU A 176 -18.87 3.02 -4.51
N GLU A 177 -19.56 4.14 -4.33
CA GLU A 177 -20.46 4.37 -3.20
C GLU A 177 -21.59 3.34 -3.15
N GLU A 178 -22.22 3.03 -4.29
CA GLU A 178 -23.24 1.95 -4.40
C GLU A 178 -22.71 0.55 -4.05
N ARG A 179 -21.39 0.31 -4.13
CA ARG A 179 -20.79 -0.98 -3.74
C ARG A 179 -20.45 -1.04 -2.26
N LEU A 180 -20.22 0.11 -1.62
CA LEU A 180 -19.80 0.21 -0.22
C LEU A 180 -20.99 0.33 0.75
N TRP A 181 -22.09 0.94 0.30
CA TRP A 181 -23.27 1.30 1.08
C TRP A 181 -24.53 0.74 0.41
#